data_AF-A0A7G9GHF2-F1
#
_entry.id   AF-A0A7G9GHF2-F1
#
_cell.length_a   1.000
_cell.length_b   1.000
_cell.length_c   1.000
_cell.angle_alpha   90.00
_cell.angle_beta   90.00
_cell.angle_gamma   90.00
#
_symmetry.space_group_name_H-M   'P 1'
#
loop_
_entity.id
_entity.type
_entity.pdbx_description
1 polymer ?
#
loop_
_entity_poly.entity_id
_entity_poly.type
_entity_poly.pdbx_seq_one_letter_code
_entity_poly.pdbx_strand_id
1 'polypeptide(L)'
;MKLKLVFLLSSILYVLSFNGCVFTDDLQEKERIATLCQITEHKTTDSKIMGDKIISTTDGHLILFNFDGSIYKEYTDISANWIYTCDSENERLVAVGNFDYEIRIISFSKDYMVS
;
A
#
# COMPACT_ATOMS: atom_id res chain seq x y z
N MET A 1 -17.42 16.91 61.68
CA MET A 1 -17.86 16.78 60.26
C MET A 1 -16.73 16.93 59.25
N LYS A 2 -15.80 17.90 59.39
CA LYS A 2 -14.70 18.13 58.42
C LYS A 2 -13.75 16.94 58.24
N LEU A 3 -13.40 16.22 59.31
CA LEU A 3 -12.43 15.10 59.24
C LEU A 3 -12.95 13.91 58.41
N LYS A 4 -14.24 13.56 58.54
CA LYS A 4 -14.86 12.45 57.78
C LYS A 4 -14.95 12.75 56.28
N LEU A 5 -15.16 14.02 55.92
CA LEU A 5 -15.21 14.47 54.52
C LEU A 5 -13.81 14.42 53.88
N VAL A 6 -12.76 14.78 54.63
CA VAL A 6 -11.37 14.68 54.16
C VAL A 6 -10.96 13.22 53.93
N PHE A 7 -11.33 12.31 54.83
CA PHE A 7 -11.08 10.87 54.64
C PHE A 7 -11.80 10.28 53.43
N LEU A 8 -13.04 10.72 53.16
CA LEU A 8 -13.82 10.29 52.00
C LEU A 8 -13.24 10.83 50.69
N LEU A 9 -12.79 12.09 50.68
CA LEU A 9 -12.13 12.70 49.51
C LEU A 9 -10.77 12.05 49.23
N SER A 10 -10.00 11.71 50.27
CA SER A 10 -8.71 11.04 50.10
C SER A 10 -8.86 9.61 49.56
N SER A 11 -9.90 8.87 49.97
CA SER A 11 -10.13 7.51 49.47
C SER A 11 -10.63 7.51 48.03
N ILE A 12 -11.45 8.47 47.62
CA ILE A 12 -11.87 8.64 46.22
C ILE A 12 -10.67 8.99 45.33
N LEU A 13 -9.77 9.89 45.79
CA LEU A 13 -8.57 10.24 45.05
C LEU A 13 -7.62 9.04 44.88
N TYR A 14 -7.52 8.17 45.90
CA TYR A 14 -6.69 6.96 45.87
C TYR A 14 -7.25 5.89 44.91
N VAL A 15 -8.57 5.76 44.80
CA VAL A 15 -9.24 4.84 43.86
C VAL A 15 -9.13 5.35 42.41
N LEU A 16 -9.11 6.66 42.20
CA LEU A 16 -8.89 7.25 40.86
C LEU A 16 -7.44 7.12 40.38
N SER A 17 -6.46 7.07 41.28
CA SER A 17 -5.05 6.88 40.91
C SER A 17 -4.65 5.45 40.55
N PHE A 18 -5.47 4.44 40.87
CA PHE A 18 -5.16 3.02 40.59
C PHE A 18 -5.92 2.43 39.39
N ASN A 19 -6.89 3.14 38.80
CA ASN A 19 -7.52 2.76 37.53
C ASN A 19 -6.73 3.22 36.30
N GLY A 20 -5.56 3.84 36.51
CA GLY A 20 -4.53 3.94 35.48
C GLY A 20 -3.94 2.55 35.23
N CYS A 21 -4.73 1.67 34.62
CA CYS A 21 -4.20 0.48 33.99
C CYS A 21 -3.29 0.98 32.88
N VAL A 22 -2.01 1.12 33.21
CA VAL A 22 -0.96 1.32 32.22
C VAL A 22 -0.81 -0.01 31.51
N PHE A 23 -1.73 -0.27 30.58
CA PHE A 23 -1.45 -1.11 29.44
C PHE A 23 -0.39 -0.34 28.65
N THR A 24 0.87 -0.56 29.02
CA THR A 24 1.92 -0.52 28.01
C THR A 24 1.70 -1.79 27.20
N ASP A 25 0.71 -1.72 26.30
CA ASP A 25 0.74 -2.59 25.14
C ASP A 25 2.03 -2.19 24.45
N ASP A 26 3.03 -3.02 24.67
CA ASP A 26 4.23 -3.09 23.88
C ASP A 26 3.72 -3.25 22.45
N LEU A 27 3.57 -2.13 21.73
CA LEU A 27 3.20 -2.07 20.32
C LEU A 27 4.41 -2.60 19.56
N GLN A 28 4.70 -3.90 19.72
CA GLN A 28 5.30 -4.67 18.67
C GLN A 28 4.28 -4.61 17.54
N GLU A 29 4.51 -3.66 16.65
CA GLU A 29 3.84 -3.56 15.37
C GLU A 29 4.12 -4.85 14.62
N LYS A 30 3.29 -5.87 14.87
CA LYS A 30 3.42 -7.18 14.26
C LYS A 30 3.35 -6.96 12.76
N GLU A 31 4.43 -7.25 12.05
CA GLU A 31 4.52 -7.08 10.60
C GLU A 31 3.27 -7.67 9.93
N ARG A 32 2.41 -6.78 9.43
CA ARG A 32 1.16 -7.19 8.77
C ARG A 32 1.45 -7.42 7.30
N ILE A 33 1.93 -8.61 6.99
CA ILE A 33 1.97 -9.08 5.60
C ILE A 33 0.53 -9.39 5.18
N ALA A 34 -0.01 -8.60 4.25
CA ALA A 34 -1.34 -8.80 3.68
C ALA A 34 -1.22 -9.14 2.19
N THR A 35 -1.96 -10.14 1.75
CA THR A 35 -2.12 -10.40 0.31
C THR A 35 -3.12 -9.40 -0.24
N LEU A 36 -2.66 -8.55 -1.16
CA LEU A 36 -3.48 -7.51 -1.78
C LEU A 36 -4.39 -8.08 -2.87
N CYS A 37 -3.83 -8.90 -3.77
CA CYS A 37 -4.57 -9.60 -4.81
C CYS A 37 -3.85 -10.91 -5.18
N GLN A 38 -4.58 -11.85 -5.76
CA GLN A 38 -4.00 -13.03 -6.41
C GLN A 38 -4.11 -12.86 -7.93
N ILE A 39 -2.97 -12.72 -8.59
CA ILE A 39 -2.88 -12.73 -10.06
C ILE A 39 -2.61 -14.17 -10.47
N THR A 40 -3.47 -14.73 -11.33
CA THR A 40 -3.37 -16.13 -11.78
C THR A 40 -2.40 -16.32 -12.95
N GLU A 41 -1.90 -15.24 -13.55
CA GLU A 41 -0.93 -15.30 -14.64
C GLU A 41 0.43 -15.82 -14.17
N HIS A 42 0.89 -16.90 -14.81
CA HIS A 42 2.02 -17.71 -14.34
C HIS A 42 3.41 -17.06 -14.50
N LYS A 43 3.52 -15.92 -15.18
CA LYS A 43 4.81 -15.30 -15.54
C LYS A 43 4.91 -13.83 -15.15
N THR A 44 4.37 -13.50 -13.99
CA THR A 44 4.50 -12.17 -13.40
C THR A 44 5.90 -11.99 -12.80
N THR A 45 6.62 -10.91 -13.17
CA THR A 45 7.99 -10.65 -12.67
C THR A 45 8.05 -9.51 -11.67
N ASP A 46 7.68 -8.30 -12.08
CA ASP A 46 7.71 -7.10 -11.24
C ASP A 46 6.35 -6.40 -11.24
N SER A 47 5.91 -5.96 -10.06
CA SER A 47 4.61 -5.33 -9.85
C SER A 47 4.73 -4.10 -8.96
N LYS A 48 3.90 -3.09 -9.24
CA LYS A 48 3.80 -1.83 -8.49
C LYS A 48 2.35 -1.37 -8.41
N ILE A 49 2.02 -0.63 -7.36
CA ILE A 49 0.74 0.10 -7.29
C ILE A 49 0.85 1.34 -8.18
N MET A 50 -0.19 1.61 -8.96
CA MET A 50 -0.31 2.78 -9.82
C MET A 50 -1.75 3.31 -9.83
N GLY A 51 -2.01 4.35 -9.05
CA GLY A 51 -3.35 4.85 -8.77
C GLY A 51 -4.24 3.78 -8.13
N ASP A 52 -5.36 3.46 -8.79
CA ASP A 52 -6.31 2.44 -8.34
C ASP A 52 -6.15 1.10 -9.08
N LYS A 53 -4.96 0.86 -9.64
CA LYS A 53 -4.59 -0.37 -10.36
C LYS A 53 -3.24 -0.90 -9.87
N ILE A 54 -2.96 -2.13 -10.26
CA ILE A 54 -1.65 -2.77 -10.12
C ILE A 54 -1.05 -2.85 -11.52
N ILE A 55 0.08 -2.20 -11.74
CA ILE A 55 0.85 -2.37 -12.97
C ILE A 55 1.87 -3.47 -12.75
N SER A 56 1.97 -4.37 -13.72
CA SER A 56 2.82 -5.54 -13.62
C SER A 56 3.43 -5.88 -14.97
N THR A 57 4.59 -6.52 -14.91
CA THR A 57 5.17 -7.19 -16.08
C THR A 57 4.75 -8.65 -16.07
N THR A 58 4.12 -9.09 -17.15
CA THR A 58 3.77 -10.49 -17.38
C THR A 58 4.26 -10.92 -18.75
N ASP A 59 5.02 -12.01 -18.82
CA ASP A 59 5.55 -12.57 -20.08
C ASP A 59 6.26 -11.51 -20.98
N GLY A 60 7.00 -10.60 -20.34
CA GLY A 60 7.82 -9.58 -21.01
C GLY A 60 7.09 -8.32 -21.49
N HIS A 61 5.81 -8.15 -21.16
CA HIS A 61 5.03 -6.94 -21.48
C HIS A 61 4.24 -6.42 -20.28
N LEU A 62 3.74 -5.18 -20.38
CA LEU A 62 2.98 -4.54 -19.29
C LEU A 62 1.51 -4.93 -19.30
N ILE A 63 0.98 -5.24 -18.11
CA ILE A 63 -0.43 -5.47 -17.85
C ILE A 63 -0.86 -4.64 -16.64
N LEU A 64 -2.06 -4.06 -16.71
CA LEU A 64 -2.77 -3.46 -15.58
C LEU A 64 -3.82 -4.42 -15.07
N PHE A 65 -3.78 -4.67 -13.76
CA PHE A 65 -4.76 -5.45 -13.03
C PHE A 65 -5.61 -4.55 -12.14
N ASN A 66 -6.87 -4.95 -11.95
CA ASN A 66 -7.68 -4.49 -10.83
C ASN A 66 -7.17 -5.12 -9.52
N PHE A 67 -7.53 -4.54 -8.38
CA PHE A 67 -7.19 -5.10 -7.07
C PHE A 67 -7.86 -6.46 -6.77
N ASP A 68 -8.87 -6.86 -7.55
CA ASP A 68 -9.45 -8.21 -7.49
C ASP A 68 -8.64 -9.26 -8.27
N GLY A 69 -7.55 -8.85 -8.95
CA GLY A 69 -6.69 -9.72 -9.77
C GLY A 69 -7.13 -9.88 -11.22
N SER A 70 -8.28 -9.30 -11.62
CA SER A 70 -8.73 -9.32 -13.02
C SER A 70 -7.91 -8.36 -13.89
N ILE A 71 -7.72 -8.71 -15.16
CA ILE A 71 -7.04 -7.85 -16.13
C ILE A 71 -7.93 -6.65 -16.45
N TYR A 72 -7.40 -5.45 -16.24
CA TYR A 72 -8.01 -4.21 -16.68
C TYR A 72 -7.60 -3.87 -18.13
N LYS A 73 -6.29 -3.97 -18.43
CA LYS A 73 -5.75 -3.63 -19.75
C LYS A 73 -4.36 -4.20 -19.98
N GLU A 74 -4.05 -4.55 -21.22
CA GLU A 74 -2.74 -5.05 -21.65
C GLU A 74 -2.07 -4.07 -22.63
N TYR A 75 -0.74 -3.97 -22.56
CA TYR A 75 0.10 -3.21 -23.49
C TYR A 75 1.15 -4.14 -24.10
N THR A 76 0.72 -4.94 -25.07
CA THR A 76 1.55 -5.97 -25.72
C THR A 76 2.72 -5.39 -26.51
N ASP A 77 2.67 -4.10 -26.86
CA ASP A 77 3.69 -3.35 -27.58
C ASP A 77 4.75 -2.71 -26.66
N ILE A 78 4.53 -2.77 -25.33
CA ILE A 78 5.46 -2.24 -24.34
C ILE A 78 6.21 -3.39 -23.67
N SER A 79 7.42 -3.68 -24.16
CA SER A 79 8.29 -4.63 -23.51
C SER A 79 8.85 -4.08 -22.21
N ALA A 80 8.76 -4.87 -21.14
CA ALA A 80 9.26 -4.52 -19.81
C ALA A 80 9.73 -5.78 -19.06
N ASN A 81 10.65 -5.61 -18.12
CA ASN A 81 11.04 -6.62 -17.12
C ASN A 81 11.11 -6.04 -15.69
N TRP A 82 11.25 -4.72 -15.59
CA TRP A 82 11.33 -3.97 -14.35
C TRP A 82 10.52 -2.69 -14.46
N ILE A 83 9.84 -2.31 -13.37
CA ILE A 83 8.90 -1.18 -13.34
C ILE A 83 9.20 -0.29 -12.14
N TYR A 84 9.21 1.03 -12.37
CA TYR A 84 9.11 2.03 -11.32
C TYR A 84 7.95 2.98 -11.62
N THR A 85 7.09 3.24 -10.64
CA THR A 85 5.93 4.13 -10.77
C THR A 85 6.19 5.45 -10.04
N CYS A 86 5.83 6.55 -10.69
CA CYS A 86 5.81 7.89 -10.14
C CYS A 86 4.43 8.48 -10.41
N ASP A 87 3.56 8.38 -9.41
CA ASP A 87 2.22 8.95 -9.46
C ASP A 87 2.21 10.38 -8.92
N SER A 88 1.59 11.29 -9.67
CA SER A 88 1.27 12.64 -9.25
C SER A 88 -0.23 12.92 -9.45
N GLU A 89 -0.74 14.05 -8.95
CA GLU A 89 -2.17 14.41 -9.08
C GLU A 89 -2.65 14.56 -10.54
N ASN A 90 -1.72 14.84 -11.47
CA ASN A 90 -2.03 15.20 -12.85
C ASN A 90 -1.52 14.18 -13.87
N GLU A 91 -0.46 13.44 -13.56
CA GLU A 91 0.18 12.49 -14.47
C GLU A 91 0.64 11.25 -13.73
N ARG A 92 0.58 10.11 -14.42
CA ARG A 92 1.16 8.85 -13.96
C ARG A 92 2.32 8.51 -14.87
N LEU A 93 3.53 8.58 -14.34
CA LEU A 93 4.73 8.24 -15.09
C LEU A 93 5.23 6.86 -14.65
N VAL A 94 5.59 6.05 -15.64
CA VAL A 94 6.17 4.74 -15.42
C VAL A 94 7.50 4.67 -16.12
N ALA A 95 8.57 4.47 -15.35
CA ALA A 95 9.85 4.08 -15.93
C ALA A 95 9.89 2.56 -16.06
N VAL A 96 10.25 2.07 -17.25
CA VAL A 96 10.43 0.65 -17.53
C VAL A 96 11.82 0.38 -18.05
N GLY A 97 12.40 -0.75 -17.62
CA GLY A 97 13.54 -1.37 -18.26
C GLY A 97 13.10 -2.63 -19.01
N ASN A 98 13.80 -2.96 -20.10
CA ASN A 98 13.60 -4.21 -20.85
C ASN A 98 14.93 -4.97 -21.07
N PHE A 99 14.85 -6.21 -21.56
CA PHE A 99 16.03 -7.04 -21.87
C PHE A 99 16.80 -6.59 -23.12
N ASP A 100 16.24 -5.65 -23.89
CA ASP A 100 16.87 -5.03 -25.05
C ASP A 100 17.78 -3.84 -24.66
N TYR A 101 18.08 -3.71 -23.36
CA TYR A 101 18.95 -2.67 -22.79
C TYR A 101 18.39 -1.25 -22.91
N GLU A 102 17.07 -1.11 -23.00
CA GLU A 102 16.40 0.20 -23.04
C GLU A 102 15.76 0.55 -21.70
N ILE A 103 15.79 1.85 -21.39
CA ILE A 103 14.98 2.46 -20.34
C ILE A 103 14.06 3.47 -20.99
N ARG A 104 12.75 3.34 -20.75
CA ARG A 104 11.72 4.23 -21.30
C ARG A 104 10.91 4.84 -20.16
N ILE A 105 10.48 6.09 -20.34
CA ILE A 105 9.46 6.73 -19.49
C ILE A 105 8.18 6.76 -20.30
N ILE A 106 7.11 6.24 -19.71
CA ILE A 106 5.79 6.14 -20.30
C ILE A 106 4.86 7.02 -19.48
N SER A 107 4.19 7.95 -20.16
CA SER A 107 3.14 8.77 -19.54
C SER A 107 1.79 8.09 -19.74
N PHE A 108 1.04 7.97 -18.65
CA PHE A 108 -0.33 7.48 -18.65
C PHE A 108 -1.28 8.60 -18.26
N SER A 109 -2.37 8.71 -19.03
CA SER A 109 -3.51 9.54 -18.67
C SER A 109 -4.24 9.02 -17.42
N LYS A 110 -5.22 9.78 -16.93
CA LYS A 110 -6.07 9.36 -15.80
C LYS A 110 -6.86 8.07 -16.09
N ASP A 111 -7.19 7.84 -17.36
CA ASP A 111 -7.90 6.64 -17.84
C ASP A 111 -6.93 5.55 -18.33
N TYR A 112 -5.66 5.63 -17.95
CA TYR A 112 -4.64 4.65 -18.33
C TYR A 112 -4.49 4.51 -19.85
N MET A 113 -4.50 5.63 -20.57
CA MET A 113 -4.09 5.67 -21.98
C MET A 113 -2.65 6.14 -22.05
N VAL A 114 -1.84 5.47 -22.88
CA VAL A 114 -0.46 5.90 -23.16
C VAL A 114 -0.52 7.12 -24.07
N SER A 115 0.22 8.17 -23.72
CA SER A 115 0.30 9.45 -24.44
C SER A 115 1.69 9.72 -24.98
#